data_AF-A0A9Q9ENX3-F1
#
_entry.id   AF-A0A9Q9ENX3-F1
#
_cell.length_a   1.000
_cell.length_b   1.000
_cell.length_c   1.000
_cell.angle_alpha   90.00
_cell.angle_beta   90.00
_cell.angle_gamma   90.00
#
_symmetry.space_group_name_H-M   'P 1'
#
loop_
_entity.id
_entity.type
_entity.pdbx_description
1 polymer ?
#
loop_
_entity_poly.entity_id
_entity_poly.type
_entity_poly.pdbx_seq_one_letter_code
_entity_poly.pdbx_strand_id
1 'polypeptide(L)'
;MAFILALLQLSSVGAAQSSSGSSILLPSPEGPYGTNIKIIEAIHHSRTDPYDPSGGPRRLMTSVFYPTGPIANCQAEQSQYIPTTSSPILAALLERYGVPNMTAPLKNFVLPVCEASPPEDVRGEHDNTETFPVVLFSHGLQTSRLLSSSQAQAVASYGYVVITIDHPFDAWVVVYADGTVVRNAQFATPQDLDEDINVRSKDASFIADQLSVAGSAFADLPIQAPVEQVGIFGHSLGGASSARAAFDDERFAGAVDLDGYPYGFNTTGNYSNSVFEVPQIDAPFLLLNGEDEVDLPPYVQFFDAFTQWKKQLGLAGAQHLTFTDVSMLVDAAGLRDRVSEDAIALVGMLDGRRARDIVASYVAAFMDMAIKKKDAPLLEGPDVKYPEVAFVR
;
A
#
# COMPACT_ATOMS: atom_id res chain seq x y z
N MET A 1 32.45 -14.51 14.04
CA MET A 1 32.21 -14.78 15.47
C MET A 1 30.82 -15.37 15.58
N ALA A 2 30.74 -16.67 15.86
CA ALA A 2 29.54 -17.49 15.71
C ALA A 2 28.52 -17.22 16.84
N PHE A 3 27.24 -17.07 16.51
CA PHE A 3 26.15 -17.14 17.49
C PHE A 3 24.89 -17.82 16.92
N ILE A 4 24.86 -19.14 17.11
CA ILE A 4 23.79 -20.02 17.61
C ILE A 4 22.32 -19.74 17.19
N LEU A 5 21.77 -20.69 16.42
CA LEU A 5 20.34 -20.97 16.27
C LEU A 5 19.74 -21.50 17.58
N ALA A 6 18.58 -20.96 17.98
CA ALA A 6 17.70 -21.60 18.97
C ALA A 6 16.37 -21.97 18.30
N LEU A 7 16.12 -23.28 18.17
CA LEU A 7 14.84 -23.87 17.81
C LEU A 7 13.90 -23.84 19.02
N LEU A 8 12.76 -23.15 18.90
CA LEU A 8 11.66 -23.25 19.87
C LEU A 8 10.60 -24.21 19.33
N GLN A 9 10.32 -25.26 20.10
CA GLN A 9 9.21 -26.18 19.88
C GLN A 9 7.89 -25.49 20.27
N LEU A 10 6.91 -25.50 19.37
CA LEU A 10 5.55 -25.02 19.62
C LEU A 10 4.73 -26.15 20.27
N SER A 11 4.35 -25.96 21.53
CA SER A 11 3.36 -26.78 22.23
C SER A 11 1.94 -26.34 21.87
N SER A 12 1.02 -27.30 21.95
CA SER A 12 -0.40 -27.29 21.57
C SER A 12 -1.25 -26.08 22.00
N VAL A 13 -2.20 -25.75 21.11
CA VAL A 13 -3.28 -24.75 21.22
C VAL A 13 -4.12 -24.93 22.50
N GLY A 14 -4.08 -23.93 23.38
CA GLY A 14 -5.06 -23.70 24.44
C GLY A 14 -5.99 -22.55 24.04
N ALA A 15 -7.27 -22.66 24.41
CA ALA A 15 -8.31 -21.67 24.12
C ALA A 15 -7.89 -20.23 24.48
N ALA A 16 -8.21 -19.28 23.58
CA ALA A 16 -7.89 -17.87 23.72
C ALA A 16 -8.48 -17.29 25.01
N GLN A 17 -7.62 -17.00 25.98
CA GLN A 17 -7.94 -16.10 27.08
C GLN A 17 -7.81 -14.67 26.57
N SER A 18 -8.85 -13.86 26.80
CA SER A 18 -8.87 -12.42 26.54
C SER A 18 -7.83 -11.73 27.42
N SER A 19 -6.68 -11.40 26.85
CA SER A 19 -5.73 -10.50 27.51
C SER A 19 -6.29 -9.08 27.46
N SER A 20 -6.60 -8.54 28.64
CA SER A 20 -7.02 -7.16 28.90
C SER A 20 -5.89 -6.15 28.64
N GLY A 21 -5.44 -6.01 27.39
CA GLY A 21 -4.67 -4.85 26.93
C GLY A 21 -5.63 -3.77 26.44
N SER A 22 -5.38 -2.50 26.78
CA SER A 22 -6.11 -1.40 26.15
C SER A 22 -5.76 -1.36 24.66
N SER A 23 -6.76 -1.40 23.78
CA SER A 23 -6.55 -1.16 22.36
C SER A 23 -6.05 0.27 22.13
N ILE A 24 -5.27 0.46 21.07
CA ILE A 24 -4.81 1.77 20.60
C ILE A 24 -5.54 2.04 19.29
N LEU A 25 -6.54 2.92 19.33
CA LEU A 25 -7.34 3.24 18.16
C LEU A 25 -6.54 4.15 17.22
N LEU A 26 -6.38 3.71 15.97
CA LEU A 26 -5.78 4.53 14.92
C LEU A 26 -6.78 5.61 14.44
N PRO A 27 -6.30 6.77 13.96
CA PRO A 27 -7.19 7.85 13.51
C PRO A 27 -8.10 7.43 12.35
N SER A 28 -9.38 7.80 12.43
CA SER A 28 -10.33 7.61 11.33
C SER A 28 -9.92 8.39 10.09
N PRO A 29 -10.20 7.88 8.88
CA PRO A 29 -9.98 8.61 7.64
C PRO A 29 -11.02 9.74 7.45
N GLU A 30 -10.71 10.72 6.58
CA GLU A 30 -11.56 11.90 6.34
C GLU A 30 -12.61 11.74 5.22
N GLY A 31 -12.56 10.65 4.44
CA GLY A 31 -13.46 10.48 3.30
C GLY A 31 -14.93 10.28 3.69
N PRO A 32 -15.86 10.49 2.75
CA PRO A 32 -17.30 10.46 3.02
C PRO A 32 -17.88 9.05 3.26
N TYR A 33 -17.10 8.00 3.04
CA TYR A 33 -17.55 6.61 3.19
C TYR A 33 -16.97 5.96 4.44
N GLY A 34 -17.81 5.19 5.13
CA GLY A 34 -17.36 4.18 6.07
C GLY A 34 -16.65 3.04 5.34
N THR A 35 -15.71 2.35 5.98
CA THR A 35 -14.91 1.31 5.34
C THR A 35 -14.84 0.04 6.18
N ASN A 36 -14.71 -1.11 5.53
CA ASN A 36 -14.35 -2.37 6.19
C ASN A 36 -13.18 -3.04 5.43
N ILE A 37 -12.63 -4.11 6.01
CA ILE A 37 -11.46 -4.82 5.52
C ILE A 37 -11.76 -6.32 5.35
N LYS A 38 -11.26 -6.92 4.26
CA LYS A 38 -11.25 -8.37 4.03
C LYS A 38 -9.83 -8.82 3.67
N ILE A 39 -9.40 -9.98 4.17
CA ILE A 39 -8.10 -10.57 3.80
C ILE A 39 -8.36 -11.67 2.78
N ILE A 40 -7.64 -11.62 1.66
CA ILE A 40 -7.80 -12.56 0.54
C ILE A 40 -6.44 -13.11 0.12
N GLU A 41 -6.37 -14.43 -0.02
CA GLU A 41 -5.26 -15.12 -0.68
C GLU A 41 -5.65 -15.42 -2.13
N ALA A 42 -4.81 -15.00 -3.08
CA ALA A 42 -4.98 -15.28 -4.50
C ALA A 42 -3.83 -16.14 -5.02
N ILE A 43 -4.14 -17.27 -5.67
CA ILE A 43 -3.14 -18.24 -6.12
C ILE A 43 -3.09 -18.28 -7.64
N HIS A 44 -1.95 -17.91 -8.22
CA HIS A 44 -1.72 -17.97 -9.66
C HIS A 44 -1.21 -19.36 -10.07
N HIS A 45 -2.12 -20.32 -10.20
CA HIS A 45 -1.77 -21.73 -10.44
C HIS A 45 -0.90 -22.00 -11.70
N SER A 46 -1.01 -21.16 -12.73
CA SER A 46 -0.23 -21.30 -13.97
C SER A 46 1.13 -20.60 -13.96
N ARG A 47 1.47 -19.85 -12.90
CA ARG A 47 2.74 -19.13 -12.77
C ARG A 47 3.53 -19.71 -11.62
N THR A 48 4.69 -20.28 -11.94
CA THR A 48 5.70 -20.65 -10.96
C THR A 48 6.26 -19.39 -10.31
N ASP A 49 6.42 -19.42 -8.99
CA ASP A 49 7.09 -18.35 -8.25
C ASP A 49 8.59 -18.33 -8.62
N PRO A 50 9.14 -17.19 -9.10
CA PRO A 50 10.53 -17.12 -9.54
C PRO A 50 11.54 -17.21 -8.38
N TYR A 51 11.10 -17.01 -7.14
CA TYR A 51 11.95 -16.96 -5.96
C TYR A 51 11.72 -18.14 -5.01
N ASP A 52 10.65 -18.94 -5.20
CA ASP A 52 10.43 -20.15 -4.42
C ASP A 52 11.42 -21.25 -4.83
N PRO A 53 12.33 -21.68 -3.94
CA PRO A 53 13.27 -22.77 -4.23
C PRO A 53 12.57 -24.11 -4.50
N SER A 54 11.30 -24.27 -4.08
CA SER A 54 10.50 -25.47 -4.32
C SER A 54 9.74 -25.43 -5.65
N GLY A 55 9.76 -24.30 -6.36
CA GLY A 55 9.05 -24.12 -7.62
C GLY A 55 7.52 -24.16 -7.50
N GLY A 56 6.97 -23.73 -6.36
CA GLY A 56 5.53 -23.66 -6.12
C GLY A 56 4.82 -22.57 -6.95
N PRO A 57 3.48 -22.53 -6.90
CA PRO A 57 2.72 -21.47 -7.54
C PRO A 57 2.92 -20.13 -6.83
N ARG A 58 2.82 -19.02 -7.57
CA ARG A 58 2.84 -17.66 -7.00
C ARG A 58 1.55 -17.42 -6.19
N ARG A 59 1.68 -17.20 -4.88
CA ARG A 59 0.55 -16.96 -3.94
C ARG A 59 0.62 -15.54 -3.40
N LEU A 60 -0.41 -14.74 -3.61
CA LEU A 60 -0.45 -13.34 -3.18
C LEU A 60 -1.39 -13.18 -1.99
N MET A 61 -0.86 -12.65 -0.89
CA MET A 61 -1.70 -12.23 0.24
C MET A 61 -2.11 -10.77 0.03
N THR A 62 -3.40 -10.50 0.19
CA THR A 62 -3.96 -9.16 0.01
C THR A 62 -4.78 -8.71 1.20
N SER A 63 -4.84 -7.41 1.40
CA SER A 63 -5.82 -6.76 2.29
C SER A 63 -6.68 -5.85 1.44
N VAL A 64 -8.00 -6.06 1.49
CA VAL A 64 -8.99 -5.34 0.69
C VAL A 64 -9.76 -4.40 1.60
N PHE A 65 -9.58 -3.10 1.40
CA PHE A 65 -10.35 -2.05 2.06
C PHE A 65 -11.45 -1.61 1.11
N TYR A 66 -12.70 -1.65 1.56
CA TYR A 66 -13.84 -1.33 0.70
C TYR A 66 -14.85 -0.43 1.40
N PRO A 67 -15.56 0.44 0.66
CA PRO A 67 -16.60 1.28 1.24
C PRO A 67 -17.82 0.45 1.66
N THR A 68 -18.45 0.83 2.76
CA THR A 68 -19.68 0.20 3.31
C THR A 68 -20.92 1.09 3.18
N GLY A 69 -20.75 2.31 2.68
CA GLY A 69 -21.79 3.34 2.56
C GLY A 69 -21.38 4.65 3.24
N PRO A 70 -22.27 5.65 3.28
CA PRO A 70 -21.96 6.96 3.87
C PRO A 70 -21.53 6.84 5.34
N ILE A 71 -20.45 7.54 5.71
CA ILE A 71 -19.88 7.50 7.07
C ILE A 71 -20.89 7.92 8.15
N ALA A 72 -21.85 8.79 7.82
CA ALA A 72 -22.93 9.22 8.71
C ALA A 72 -23.82 8.06 9.20
N ASN A 73 -23.87 6.95 8.46
CA ASN A 73 -24.66 5.76 8.78
C ASN A 73 -23.81 4.61 9.35
N CYS A 74 -22.51 4.83 9.54
CA CYS A 74 -21.56 3.82 9.99
C CYS A 74 -21.95 3.27 11.37
N GLN A 75 -22.12 1.96 11.47
CA GLN A 75 -22.09 1.25 12.74
C GLN A 75 -20.63 0.97 13.07
N ALA A 76 -20.09 1.68 14.05
CA ALA A 76 -18.66 1.66 14.35
C ALA A 76 -18.21 0.31 14.91
N GLU A 77 -17.18 -0.25 14.30
CA GLU A 77 -16.49 -1.48 14.68
C GLU A 77 -14.97 -1.25 14.71
N GLN A 78 -14.22 -2.28 15.12
CA GLN A 78 -12.76 -2.25 15.15
C GLN A 78 -12.20 -3.51 14.50
N SER A 79 -11.20 -3.33 13.64
CA SER A 79 -10.41 -4.43 13.09
C SER A 79 -8.98 -4.35 13.60
N GLN A 80 -8.33 -5.49 13.83
CA GLN A 80 -6.91 -5.51 14.18
C GLN A 80 -6.10 -4.90 13.03
N TYR A 81 -5.18 -4.00 13.36
CA TYR A 81 -4.33 -3.34 12.36
C TYR A 81 -3.48 -4.35 11.59
N ILE A 82 -2.91 -5.33 12.31
CA ILE A 82 -2.18 -6.45 11.74
C ILE A 82 -2.54 -7.76 12.46
N PRO A 83 -2.34 -8.92 11.81
CA PRO A 83 -2.46 -10.19 12.49
C PRO A 83 -1.48 -10.28 13.66
N THR A 84 -1.93 -10.77 14.82
CA THR A 84 -1.09 -10.91 16.03
C THR A 84 0.15 -11.78 15.79
N THR A 85 0.07 -12.72 14.84
CA THR A 85 1.18 -13.59 14.41
C THR A 85 2.28 -12.82 13.68
N SER A 86 1.93 -11.71 13.02
CA SER A 86 2.86 -10.86 12.26
C SER A 86 3.49 -9.75 13.12
N SER A 87 2.82 -9.34 14.22
CA SER A 87 3.29 -8.25 15.09
C SER A 87 4.75 -8.34 15.56
N PRO A 88 5.27 -9.47 16.09
CA PRO A 88 6.66 -9.52 16.52
C PRO A 88 7.65 -9.42 15.35
N ILE A 89 7.28 -9.90 14.15
CA ILE A 89 8.14 -9.89 12.98
C ILE A 89 8.22 -8.48 12.37
N LEU A 90 7.08 -7.78 12.31
CA LEU A 90 7.03 -6.38 11.88
C LEU A 90 7.66 -5.43 12.91
N ALA A 91 7.55 -5.72 14.21
CA ALA A 91 8.26 -4.95 15.23
C ALA A 91 9.79 -4.99 15.01
N ALA A 92 10.34 -6.16 14.68
CA ALA A 92 11.76 -6.29 14.36
C ALA A 92 12.17 -5.55 13.08
N LEU A 93 11.28 -5.45 12.09
CA LEU A 93 11.49 -4.62 10.90
C LEU A 93 11.55 -3.13 11.28
N LEU A 94 10.60 -2.65 12.08
CA LEU A 94 10.56 -1.25 12.52
C LEU A 94 11.78 -0.89 13.38
N GLU A 95 12.29 -1.83 14.18
CA GLU A 95 13.54 -1.64 14.93
C GLU A 95 14.74 -1.43 14.00
N ARG A 96 14.80 -2.09 12.83
CA ARG A 96 15.83 -1.86 11.80
C ARG A 96 15.75 -0.46 11.20
N TYR A 97 14.57 0.16 11.18
CA TYR A 97 14.37 1.55 10.79
C TYR A 97 14.52 2.54 11.95
N GLY A 98 15.04 2.09 13.10
CA GLY A 98 15.26 2.95 14.26
C GLY A 98 14.00 3.29 15.06
N VAL A 99 12.91 2.53 14.86
CA VAL A 99 11.64 2.69 15.59
C VAL A 99 11.46 1.52 16.60
N PRO A 100 12.19 1.53 17.74
CA PRO A 100 12.10 0.47 18.73
C PRO A 100 10.79 0.53 19.54
N ASN A 101 10.56 -0.47 20.38
CA ASN A 101 9.42 -0.56 21.31
C ASN A 101 8.04 -0.73 20.66
N MET A 102 7.99 -1.18 19.40
CA MET A 102 6.73 -1.37 18.66
C MET A 102 6.03 -2.71 18.94
N THR A 103 6.67 -3.67 19.61
CA THR A 103 6.11 -5.02 19.84
C THR A 103 4.76 -5.01 20.57
N ALA A 104 4.60 -4.18 21.60
CA ALA A 104 3.34 -4.09 22.33
C ALA A 104 2.30 -3.22 21.59
N PRO A 105 2.63 -2.00 21.10
CA PRO A 105 1.72 -1.21 20.29
C PRO A 105 1.15 -1.97 19.08
N LEU A 106 2.00 -2.65 18.31
CA LEU A 106 1.59 -3.40 17.11
C LEU A 106 0.60 -4.54 17.37
N LYS A 107 0.50 -5.05 18.60
CA LYS A 107 -0.52 -6.05 18.98
C LYS A 107 -1.85 -5.44 19.37
N ASN A 108 -1.85 -4.15 19.70
CA ASN A 108 -3.00 -3.45 20.28
C ASN A 108 -3.58 -2.41 19.34
N PHE A 109 -2.90 -2.07 18.23
CA PHE A 109 -3.44 -1.17 17.22
C PHE A 109 -4.68 -1.76 16.57
N VAL A 110 -5.72 -0.95 16.52
CA VAL A 110 -6.98 -1.27 15.85
C VAL A 110 -7.34 -0.16 14.88
N LEU A 111 -7.81 -0.56 13.71
CA LEU A 111 -8.39 0.34 12.71
C LEU A 111 -9.87 0.58 13.04
N PRO A 112 -10.35 1.83 13.00
CA PRO A 112 -11.78 2.11 13.05
C PRO A 112 -12.40 1.65 11.74
N VAL A 113 -13.33 0.70 11.79
CA VAL A 113 -14.07 0.21 10.62
C VAL A 113 -15.56 0.36 10.84
N CYS A 114 -16.34 0.14 9.80
CA CYS A 114 -17.79 0.07 9.89
C CYS A 114 -18.24 -1.38 9.66
N GLU A 115 -19.32 -1.79 10.32
CA GLU A 115 -19.96 -3.07 10.05
C GLU A 115 -20.16 -3.22 8.53
N ALA A 116 -19.74 -4.37 7.97
CA ALA A 116 -20.05 -4.68 6.58
C ALA A 116 -21.58 -4.71 6.46
N SER A 117 -22.16 -4.08 5.43
CA SER A 117 -23.61 -3.95 5.25
C SER A 117 -24.36 -5.23 5.66
N PRO A 118 -25.51 -5.11 6.35
CA PRO A 118 -26.09 -6.20 7.13
C PRO A 118 -26.40 -7.45 6.29
N PRO A 119 -26.48 -8.64 6.92
CA PRO A 119 -26.75 -9.91 6.25
C PRO A 119 -28.02 -9.85 5.38
N GLU A 120 -28.01 -10.65 4.32
CA GLU A 120 -28.88 -10.70 3.11
C GLU A 120 -30.38 -10.34 3.23
N ASP A 121 -31.00 -10.31 4.41
CA ASP A 121 -32.44 -10.16 4.65
C ASP A 121 -33.02 -8.74 4.49
N VAL A 122 -32.21 -7.74 4.12
CA VAL A 122 -32.66 -6.34 3.90
C VAL A 122 -32.59 -5.92 2.41
N ARG A 123 -32.39 -6.84 1.47
CA ARG A 123 -32.52 -6.53 0.03
C ARG A 123 -34.00 -6.38 -0.37
N GLY A 124 -34.57 -5.22 -0.06
CA GLY A 124 -35.79 -4.75 -0.74
C GLY A 124 -35.51 -4.45 -2.22
N GLU A 125 -36.56 -4.44 -3.05
CA GLU A 125 -36.57 -4.34 -4.53
C GLU A 125 -35.96 -3.05 -5.14
N HIS A 126 -35.08 -2.34 -4.43
CA HIS A 126 -34.30 -1.20 -4.91
C HIS A 126 -32.81 -1.54 -4.88
N ASP A 127 -32.39 -2.27 -5.90
CA ASP A 127 -31.02 -2.73 -6.16
C ASP A 127 -30.10 -1.55 -6.56
N ASN A 128 -29.74 -0.72 -5.57
CA ASN A 128 -28.65 0.26 -5.67
C ASN A 128 -27.55 -0.13 -4.68
N THR A 129 -26.92 -1.30 -4.87
CA THR A 129 -25.61 -1.53 -4.23
C THR A 129 -24.62 -0.57 -4.90
N GLU A 130 -24.19 0.47 -4.19
CA GLU A 130 -23.12 1.33 -4.68
C GLU A 130 -21.89 0.45 -4.97
N THR A 131 -21.43 0.50 -6.21
CA THR A 131 -20.22 -0.19 -6.65
C THR A 131 -19.10 0.82 -6.81
N PHE A 132 -17.87 0.38 -6.59
CA PHE A 132 -16.72 1.27 -6.54
C PHE A 132 -15.60 0.81 -7.48
N PRO A 133 -14.88 1.76 -8.12
CA PRO A 133 -13.68 1.44 -8.88
C PRO A 133 -12.58 0.86 -7.98
N VAL A 134 -11.68 0.08 -8.58
CA VAL A 134 -10.60 -0.60 -7.87
C VAL A 134 -9.29 0.14 -8.02
N VAL A 135 -8.54 0.18 -6.92
CA VAL A 135 -7.17 0.71 -6.87
C VAL A 135 -6.27 -0.32 -6.19
N LEU A 136 -5.16 -0.68 -6.81
CA LEU A 136 -4.16 -1.56 -6.22
C LEU A 136 -3.08 -0.76 -5.48
N PHE A 137 -2.53 -1.33 -4.42
CA PHE A 137 -1.39 -0.78 -3.69
C PHE A 137 -0.22 -1.78 -3.65
N SER A 138 0.97 -1.32 -4.03
CA SER A 138 2.24 -2.07 -3.89
C SER A 138 3.15 -1.45 -2.82
N HIS A 139 3.71 -2.27 -1.94
CA HIS A 139 4.54 -1.83 -0.81
C HIS A 139 5.99 -1.55 -1.21
N GLY A 140 6.77 -0.87 -0.36
CA GLY A 140 8.21 -0.66 -0.57
C GLY A 140 9.04 -1.94 -0.49
N LEU A 141 10.26 -1.92 -1.02
CA LEU A 141 11.21 -3.05 -1.00
C LEU A 141 11.35 -3.64 0.40
N GLN A 142 11.18 -4.96 0.55
CA GLN A 142 11.37 -5.65 1.82
C GLN A 142 10.54 -5.08 2.99
N THR A 143 9.36 -4.55 2.69
CA THR A 143 8.36 -4.12 3.69
C THR A 143 7.18 -5.09 3.70
N SER A 144 5.95 -4.62 3.90
CA SER A 144 4.75 -5.44 3.78
C SER A 144 3.55 -4.53 3.49
N ARG A 145 2.57 -5.08 2.78
CA ARG A 145 1.23 -4.52 2.58
C ARG A 145 0.59 -4.04 3.89
N LEU A 146 0.94 -4.70 5.00
CA LEU A 146 0.38 -4.44 6.32
C LEU A 146 0.75 -3.06 6.86
N LEU A 147 1.93 -2.52 6.49
CA LEU A 147 2.43 -1.21 6.92
C LEU A 147 1.84 -0.03 6.12
N SER A 148 0.76 -0.27 5.38
CA SER A 148 0.03 0.76 4.61
C SER A 148 -1.49 0.55 4.69
N SER A 149 -1.95 -0.18 5.71
CA SER A 149 -3.36 -0.49 5.93
C SER A 149 -4.19 0.77 6.21
N SER A 150 -3.68 1.72 6.99
CA SER A 150 -4.42 2.96 7.25
C SER A 150 -4.41 3.89 6.05
N GLN A 151 -3.29 3.97 5.32
CA GLN A 151 -3.23 4.69 4.05
C GLN A 151 -4.22 4.14 3.02
N ALA A 152 -4.27 2.82 2.86
CA ALA A 152 -5.21 2.14 1.96
C ALA A 152 -6.67 2.34 2.40
N GLN A 153 -6.95 2.25 3.70
CA GLN A 153 -8.26 2.56 4.26
C GLN A 153 -8.69 4.00 3.96
N ALA A 154 -7.76 4.96 4.08
CA ALA A 154 -8.08 6.35 3.82
C ALA A 154 -8.40 6.61 2.34
N VAL A 155 -7.67 6.01 1.41
CA VAL A 155 -8.05 6.06 -0.02
C VAL A 155 -9.40 5.40 -0.25
N ALA A 156 -9.67 4.24 0.38
CA ALA A 156 -10.95 3.56 0.24
C ALA A 156 -12.14 4.41 0.74
N SER A 157 -11.93 5.21 1.79
CA SER A 157 -12.96 6.14 2.32
C SER A 157 -13.42 7.21 1.33
N TYR A 158 -12.70 7.42 0.22
CA TYR A 158 -13.08 8.28 -0.91
C TYR A 158 -13.89 7.56 -2.00
N GLY A 159 -14.36 6.34 -1.73
CA GLY A 159 -15.22 5.59 -2.65
C GLY A 159 -14.42 4.76 -3.65
N TYR A 160 -13.45 3.99 -3.15
CA TYR A 160 -12.65 3.04 -3.92
C TYR A 160 -12.54 1.72 -3.17
N VAL A 161 -12.52 0.60 -3.90
CA VAL A 161 -11.99 -0.66 -3.34
C VAL A 161 -10.48 -0.61 -3.47
N VAL A 162 -9.76 -0.64 -2.36
CA VAL A 162 -8.28 -0.59 -2.33
C VAL A 162 -7.73 -1.95 -1.95
N ILE A 163 -6.87 -2.53 -2.80
CA ILE A 163 -6.28 -3.85 -2.59
C ILE A 163 -4.77 -3.71 -2.41
N THR A 164 -4.28 -3.90 -1.18
CA THR A 164 -2.84 -3.92 -0.90
C THR A 164 -2.28 -5.33 -1.15
N ILE A 165 -1.13 -5.45 -1.81
CA ILE A 165 -0.55 -6.75 -2.21
C ILE A 165 0.76 -6.97 -1.46
N ASP A 166 0.93 -8.12 -0.80
CA ASP A 166 2.26 -8.63 -0.44
C ASP A 166 2.83 -9.42 -1.62
N HIS A 167 4.03 -9.04 -2.06
CA HIS A 167 4.78 -9.76 -3.08
C HIS A 167 5.70 -10.79 -2.39
N PRO A 168 5.39 -12.11 -2.42
CA PRO A 168 6.17 -13.08 -1.66
C PRO A 168 7.61 -13.15 -2.13
N PHE A 169 8.51 -13.43 -1.18
CA PHE A 169 9.97 -13.36 -1.32
C PHE A 169 10.54 -11.97 -1.61
N ASP A 170 9.72 -10.93 -1.77
CA ASP A 170 10.18 -9.55 -1.65
C ASP A 170 9.75 -8.97 -0.30
N ALA A 171 8.46 -9.06 0.03
CA ALA A 171 7.93 -8.68 1.34
C ALA A 171 8.75 -9.31 2.47
N TRP A 172 9.03 -8.53 3.51
CA TRP A 172 9.80 -8.93 4.69
C TRP A 172 9.30 -10.26 5.25
N VAL A 173 7.98 -10.40 5.31
CA VAL A 173 7.30 -11.62 5.69
C VAL A 173 5.93 -11.69 5.03
N VAL A 174 5.56 -12.88 4.56
CA VAL A 174 4.19 -13.22 4.18
C VAL A 174 3.74 -14.39 5.03
N VAL A 175 2.61 -14.23 5.72
CA VAL A 175 1.97 -15.28 6.52
C VAL A 175 0.67 -15.67 5.83
N TYR A 176 0.59 -16.91 5.37
CA TYR A 176 -0.57 -17.46 4.68
C TYR A 176 -1.61 -18.02 5.67
N ALA A 177 -2.84 -18.22 5.19
CA ALA A 177 -3.94 -18.74 6.01
C ALA A 177 -3.67 -20.18 6.51
N ASP A 178 -2.91 -20.97 5.76
CA ASP A 178 -2.47 -22.32 6.14
C ASP A 178 -1.33 -22.34 7.19
N GLY A 179 -0.86 -21.15 7.62
CA GLY A 179 0.25 -20.98 8.56
C GLY A 179 1.64 -21.00 7.93
N THR A 180 1.76 -21.17 6.61
CA THR A 180 3.03 -21.06 5.89
C THR A 180 3.59 -19.66 6.05
N VAL A 181 4.90 -19.56 6.29
CA VAL A 181 5.61 -18.27 6.42
C VAL A 181 6.71 -18.20 5.37
N VAL A 182 6.63 -17.20 4.50
CA VAL A 182 7.67 -16.87 3.52
C VAL A 182 8.40 -15.62 3.97
N ARG A 183 9.73 -15.61 3.82
CA ARG A 183 10.59 -14.45 4.11
C ARG A 183 11.19 -13.92 2.82
N ASN A 184 11.61 -12.67 2.86
CA ASN A 184 12.25 -12.01 1.73
C ASN A 184 13.54 -12.74 1.27
N ALA A 185 13.74 -12.73 -0.03
CA ALA A 185 14.98 -13.01 -0.72
C ALA A 185 15.93 -11.79 -0.62
N GLN A 186 17.14 -11.97 -1.13
CA GLN A 186 18.15 -10.93 -1.19
C GLN A 186 18.24 -10.38 -2.61
N PHE A 187 18.19 -9.06 -2.73
CA PHE A 187 18.42 -8.33 -3.98
C PHE A 187 19.72 -7.54 -3.80
N ALA A 188 20.70 -7.75 -4.67
CA ALA A 188 22.05 -7.22 -4.51
C ALA A 188 22.40 -6.14 -5.54
N THR A 189 21.68 -6.10 -6.66
CA THR A 189 21.97 -5.22 -7.80
C THR A 189 20.72 -4.46 -8.25
N PRO A 190 20.89 -3.33 -8.97
CA PRO A 190 19.77 -2.67 -9.65
C PRO A 190 19.01 -3.59 -10.60
N GLN A 191 19.72 -4.52 -11.26
CA GLN A 191 19.11 -5.51 -12.15
C GLN A 191 18.18 -6.45 -11.38
N ASP A 192 18.56 -6.88 -10.17
CA ASP A 192 17.68 -7.71 -9.33
C ASP A 192 16.39 -6.94 -8.96
N LEU A 193 16.48 -5.62 -8.73
CA LEU A 193 15.33 -4.77 -8.43
C LEU A 193 14.44 -4.56 -9.67
N ASP A 194 15.03 -4.38 -10.85
CA ASP A 194 14.28 -4.30 -12.09
C ASP A 194 13.53 -5.60 -12.38
N GLU A 195 14.17 -6.75 -12.15
CA GLU A 195 13.54 -8.07 -12.26
C GLU A 195 12.40 -8.23 -11.25
N ASP A 196 12.59 -7.81 -9.99
CA ASP A 196 11.52 -7.84 -8.98
C ASP A 196 10.35 -6.94 -9.35
N ILE A 197 10.60 -5.72 -9.86
CA ILE A 197 9.54 -4.84 -10.35
C ILE A 197 8.74 -5.49 -11.49
N ASN A 198 9.39 -6.21 -12.40
CA ASN A 198 8.68 -6.98 -13.44
C ASN A 198 7.82 -8.11 -12.84
N VAL A 199 8.26 -8.74 -11.76
CA VAL A 199 7.50 -9.76 -11.02
C VAL A 199 6.29 -9.13 -10.33
N ARG A 200 6.46 -7.96 -9.71
CA ARG A 200 5.40 -7.19 -9.03
C ARG A 200 4.35 -6.64 -10.00
N SER A 201 4.77 -6.16 -11.17
CA SER A 201 3.86 -5.75 -12.26
C SER A 201 2.93 -6.90 -12.67
N LYS A 202 3.50 -8.10 -12.88
CA LYS A 202 2.71 -9.31 -13.19
C LYS A 202 1.80 -9.75 -12.04
N ASP A 203 2.20 -9.51 -10.79
CA ASP A 203 1.34 -9.75 -9.62
C ASP A 203 0.12 -8.81 -9.65
N ALA A 204 0.31 -7.53 -9.97
CA ALA A 204 -0.77 -6.55 -10.11
C ALA A 204 -1.73 -6.92 -11.26
N SER A 205 -1.22 -7.25 -12.45
CA SER A 205 -2.03 -7.72 -13.58
C SER A 205 -2.83 -8.97 -13.24
N PHE A 206 -2.23 -9.92 -12.49
CA PHE A 206 -2.95 -11.12 -12.04
C PHE A 206 -4.10 -10.77 -11.10
N ILE A 207 -3.91 -9.87 -10.13
CA ILE A 207 -5.01 -9.40 -9.28
C ILE A 207 -6.09 -8.75 -10.14
N ALA A 208 -5.72 -7.90 -11.11
CA ALA A 208 -6.67 -7.29 -12.04
C ALA A 208 -7.47 -8.33 -12.85
N ASP A 209 -6.83 -9.42 -13.30
CA ASP A 209 -7.52 -10.55 -13.95
C ASP A 209 -8.59 -11.14 -13.04
N GLN A 210 -8.26 -11.34 -11.76
CA GLN A 210 -9.18 -11.99 -10.82
C GLN A 210 -10.43 -11.15 -10.51
N LEU A 211 -10.41 -9.82 -10.71
CA LEU A 211 -11.55 -8.96 -10.43
C LEU A 211 -12.74 -9.21 -11.38
N SER A 212 -12.48 -9.76 -12.56
CA SER A 212 -13.52 -10.05 -13.57
C SER A 212 -13.88 -11.55 -13.65
N VAL A 213 -13.22 -12.41 -12.87
CA VAL A 213 -13.44 -13.86 -12.92
C VAL A 213 -14.58 -14.25 -11.96
N ALA A 214 -15.66 -14.80 -12.50
CA ALA A 214 -16.75 -15.35 -11.71
C ALA A 214 -16.22 -16.47 -10.78
N GLY A 215 -16.56 -16.40 -9.49
CA GLY A 215 -16.11 -17.36 -8.49
C GLY A 215 -14.65 -17.20 -8.06
N SER A 216 -13.96 -16.12 -8.46
CA SER A 216 -12.68 -15.75 -7.87
C SER A 216 -12.85 -15.37 -6.40
N ALA A 217 -11.74 -15.31 -5.65
CA ALA A 217 -11.77 -14.89 -4.26
C ALA A 217 -12.25 -13.42 -4.06
N PHE A 218 -12.29 -12.63 -5.14
CA PHE A 218 -12.70 -11.22 -5.16
C PHE A 218 -14.17 -11.02 -5.61
N ALA A 219 -14.88 -12.09 -5.98
CA ALA A 219 -16.21 -11.99 -6.60
C ALA A 219 -17.29 -11.32 -5.75
N ASP A 220 -17.18 -11.40 -4.42
CA ASP A 220 -18.18 -10.82 -3.48
C ASP A 220 -17.88 -9.36 -3.08
N LEU A 221 -16.88 -8.72 -3.69
CA LEU A 221 -16.54 -7.34 -3.38
C LEU A 221 -17.50 -6.36 -4.09
N PRO A 222 -17.76 -5.18 -3.52
CA PRO A 222 -18.62 -4.15 -4.12
C PRO A 222 -17.89 -3.42 -5.26
N ILE A 223 -17.43 -4.16 -6.26
CA ILE A 223 -16.63 -3.65 -7.39
C ILE A 223 -17.56 -3.23 -8.52
N GLN A 224 -17.22 -2.12 -9.17
CA GLN A 224 -17.88 -1.67 -10.39
C GLN A 224 -17.55 -2.61 -11.56
N ALA A 225 -18.58 -3.23 -12.15
CA ALA A 225 -18.47 -4.13 -13.29
C ALA A 225 -19.06 -3.50 -14.58
N PRO A 226 -18.48 -3.76 -15.77
CA PRO A 226 -17.24 -4.51 -16.00
C PRO A 226 -16.03 -3.77 -15.43
N VAL A 227 -15.03 -4.52 -14.97
CA VAL A 227 -13.78 -3.95 -14.43
C VAL A 227 -12.91 -3.53 -15.61
N GLU A 228 -13.20 -2.34 -16.10
CA GLU A 228 -12.42 -1.64 -17.11
C GLU A 228 -11.82 -0.42 -16.40
N GLN A 229 -10.50 -0.27 -16.39
CA GLN A 229 -9.76 0.82 -15.73
C GLN A 229 -9.59 0.65 -14.21
N VAL A 230 -8.42 0.12 -13.82
CA VAL A 230 -7.94 -0.04 -12.43
C VAL A 230 -6.90 1.04 -12.14
N GLY A 231 -6.90 1.63 -10.95
CA GLY A 231 -5.81 2.50 -10.52
C GLY A 231 -4.70 1.70 -9.86
N ILE A 232 -3.48 2.23 -9.84
CA ILE A 232 -2.42 1.65 -9.01
C ILE A 232 -1.58 2.75 -8.35
N PHE A 233 -1.23 2.55 -7.09
CA PHE A 233 -0.28 3.40 -6.39
C PHE A 233 0.67 2.56 -5.54
N GLY A 234 1.79 3.14 -5.15
CA GLY A 234 2.71 2.41 -4.28
C GLY A 234 3.76 3.30 -3.66
N HIS A 235 4.39 2.76 -2.62
CA HIS A 235 5.46 3.41 -1.89
C HIS A 235 6.81 2.87 -2.30
N SER A 236 7.81 3.74 -2.46
CA SER A 236 9.20 3.34 -2.72
C SER A 236 9.28 2.44 -3.97
N LEU A 237 9.86 1.24 -3.89
CA LEU A 237 9.86 0.27 -5.01
C LEU A 237 8.44 -0.06 -5.52
N GLY A 238 7.42 0.04 -4.68
CA GLY A 238 6.01 -0.11 -5.07
C GLY A 238 5.51 1.03 -5.96
N GLY A 239 6.05 2.24 -5.84
CA GLY A 239 5.76 3.36 -6.73
C GLY A 239 6.32 3.13 -8.13
N ALA A 240 7.59 2.73 -8.22
CA ALA A 240 8.20 2.29 -9.47
C ALA A 240 7.47 1.06 -10.07
N SER A 241 7.00 0.14 -9.24
CA SER A 241 6.16 -0.99 -9.66
C SER A 241 4.80 -0.55 -10.22
N SER A 242 4.24 0.53 -9.69
CA SER A 242 2.97 1.11 -10.16
C SER A 242 3.12 1.69 -11.56
N ALA A 243 4.21 2.42 -11.79
CA ALA A 243 4.58 2.90 -13.11
C ALA A 243 4.84 1.74 -14.10
N ARG A 244 5.54 0.70 -13.66
CA ARG A 244 5.78 -0.50 -14.47
C ARG A 244 4.48 -1.21 -14.85
N ALA A 245 3.55 -1.38 -13.91
CA ALA A 245 2.26 -1.98 -14.19
C ALA A 245 1.45 -1.18 -15.22
N ALA A 246 1.45 0.15 -15.11
CA ALA A 246 0.82 1.03 -16.10
C ALA A 246 1.48 0.99 -17.48
N PHE A 247 2.77 0.65 -17.56
CA PHE A 247 3.46 0.39 -18.81
C PHE A 247 3.13 -0.99 -19.41
N ASP A 248 3.08 -2.04 -18.60
CA ASP A 248 2.89 -3.41 -19.07
C ASP A 248 1.43 -3.77 -19.39
N ASP A 249 0.46 -3.09 -18.78
CA ASP A 249 -0.96 -3.47 -18.82
C ASP A 249 -1.89 -2.24 -18.90
N GLU A 250 -2.50 -2.06 -20.08
CA GLU A 250 -3.35 -0.91 -20.42
C GLU A 250 -4.63 -0.77 -19.58
N ARG A 251 -4.97 -1.80 -18.79
CA ARG A 251 -6.09 -1.73 -17.84
C ARG A 251 -5.77 -0.78 -16.68
N PHE A 252 -4.51 -0.48 -16.41
CA PHE A 252 -4.14 0.48 -15.38
C PHE A 252 -4.29 1.91 -15.90
N ALA A 253 -5.38 2.57 -15.51
CA ALA A 253 -5.77 3.88 -16.05
C ALA A 253 -4.95 5.07 -15.49
N GLY A 254 -4.05 4.80 -14.55
CA GLY A 254 -3.12 5.77 -14.00
C GLY A 254 -2.29 5.17 -12.87
N ALA A 255 -1.09 5.69 -12.68
CA ALA A 255 -0.15 5.27 -11.65
C ALA A 255 0.22 6.43 -10.71
N VAL A 256 0.37 6.13 -9.42
CA VAL A 256 0.95 7.06 -8.44
C VAL A 256 2.19 6.46 -7.82
N ASP A 257 3.28 7.23 -7.83
CA ASP A 257 4.51 6.90 -7.15
C ASP A 257 4.66 7.78 -5.90
N LEU A 258 4.67 7.13 -4.72
CA LEU A 258 4.93 7.75 -3.44
C LEU A 258 6.41 7.53 -3.07
N ASP A 259 7.23 8.50 -3.42
CA ASP A 259 8.63 8.59 -3.04
C ASP A 259 9.51 7.40 -3.49
N GLY A 260 9.24 6.87 -4.69
CA GLY A 260 9.95 5.76 -5.30
C GLY A 260 11.03 6.17 -6.27
N TYR A 261 12.22 5.58 -6.10
CA TYR A 261 13.29 5.69 -7.07
C TYR A 261 12.95 4.88 -8.34
N PRO A 262 13.20 5.41 -9.56
CA PRO A 262 12.63 4.89 -10.81
C PRO A 262 13.30 3.61 -11.37
N TYR A 263 13.42 2.57 -10.56
CA TYR A 263 13.81 1.23 -11.02
C TYR A 263 12.74 0.61 -11.96
N GLY A 264 13.06 -0.51 -12.61
CA GLY A 264 12.14 -1.28 -13.47
C GLY A 264 12.38 -1.15 -14.97
N PHE A 265 13.39 -0.36 -15.38
CA PHE A 265 13.63 0.01 -16.78
C PHE A 265 15.11 -0.08 -17.19
N ASN A 266 15.70 -1.26 -16.99
CA ASN A 266 17.10 -1.58 -17.31
C ASN A 266 18.10 -0.59 -16.69
N THR A 267 17.94 -0.38 -15.39
CA THR A 267 18.67 0.55 -14.56
C THR A 267 20.14 0.17 -14.49
N THR A 268 21.02 1.08 -14.89
CA THR A 268 22.47 0.94 -14.73
C THR A 268 23.05 2.13 -13.96
N GLY A 269 24.31 2.03 -13.51
CA GLY A 269 24.98 3.11 -12.77
C GLY A 269 24.75 3.07 -11.26
N ASN A 270 24.79 4.24 -10.62
CA ASN A 270 24.56 4.40 -9.17
C ASN A 270 23.42 5.39 -8.91
N TYR A 271 22.91 5.43 -7.68
CA TYR A 271 21.73 6.22 -7.30
C TYR A 271 21.75 7.70 -7.74
N SER A 272 22.91 8.36 -7.82
CA SER A 272 22.97 9.77 -8.25
C SER A 272 23.09 9.96 -9.76
N ASN A 273 23.50 8.93 -10.50
CA ASN A 273 23.79 9.00 -11.94
C ASN A 273 23.29 7.75 -12.68
N SER A 274 22.13 7.21 -12.27
CA SER A 274 21.55 6.08 -12.96
C SER A 274 21.15 6.46 -14.38
N VAL A 275 21.30 5.51 -15.29
CA VAL A 275 20.76 5.59 -16.65
C VAL A 275 19.64 4.57 -16.76
N PHE A 276 18.51 5.02 -17.33
CA PHE A 276 17.32 4.22 -17.52
C PHE A 276 16.99 4.16 -19.00
N GLU A 277 16.57 3.00 -19.46
CA GLU A 277 16.02 2.81 -20.81
C GLU A 277 14.50 2.83 -20.73
N VAL A 278 13.94 3.95 -20.26
CA VAL A 278 12.48 4.09 -20.07
C VAL A 278 11.81 4.29 -21.44
N PRO A 279 10.95 3.36 -21.89
CA PRO A 279 10.09 3.60 -23.05
C PRO A 279 9.05 4.69 -22.72
N GLN A 280 8.39 5.23 -23.74
CA GLN A 280 7.25 6.12 -23.48
C GLN A 280 6.12 5.35 -22.78
N ILE A 281 5.55 5.92 -21.73
CA ILE A 281 4.49 5.32 -20.93
C ILE A 281 3.20 6.11 -21.17
N ASP A 282 2.21 5.49 -21.79
CA ASP A 282 0.95 6.12 -22.19
C ASP A 282 -0.12 6.06 -21.10
N ALA A 283 0.21 6.56 -19.90
CA ALA A 283 -0.68 6.57 -18.75
C ALA A 283 -0.55 7.87 -17.95
N PRO A 284 -1.63 8.36 -17.31
CA PRO A 284 -1.55 9.43 -16.34
C PRO A 284 -0.62 9.05 -15.16
N PHE A 285 0.14 10.02 -14.64
CA PHE A 285 1.11 9.77 -13.58
C PHE A 285 1.18 10.86 -12.53
N LEU A 286 1.12 10.49 -11.25
CA LEU A 286 1.39 11.40 -10.14
C LEU A 286 2.63 10.92 -9.39
N LEU A 287 3.62 11.78 -9.25
CA LEU A 287 4.77 11.56 -8.38
C LEU A 287 4.63 12.47 -7.16
N LEU A 288 4.67 11.89 -5.96
CA LEU A 288 4.64 12.64 -4.70
C LEU A 288 5.88 12.26 -3.87
N ASN A 289 6.81 13.19 -3.71
CA ASN A 289 8.07 13.00 -3.00
C ASN A 289 8.11 13.71 -1.65
N GLY A 290 9.02 13.27 -0.77
CA GLY A 290 9.50 14.08 0.35
C GLY A 290 10.30 15.31 -0.13
N GLU A 291 10.69 16.18 0.80
CA GLU A 291 11.39 17.44 0.47
C GLU A 291 12.74 17.25 -0.23
N ASP A 292 13.43 16.14 0.01
CA ASP A 292 14.85 15.98 -0.35
C ASP A 292 15.10 15.40 -1.76
N GLU A 293 14.08 14.91 -2.48
CA GLU A 293 14.27 14.09 -3.69
C GLU A 293 13.71 14.67 -5.01
N VAL A 294 13.24 15.91 -5.02
CA VAL A 294 12.39 16.44 -6.11
C VAL A 294 13.09 16.74 -7.45
N ASP A 295 14.42 16.85 -7.53
CA ASP A 295 15.10 17.36 -8.76
C ASP A 295 16.33 16.55 -9.24
N LEU A 296 16.51 15.31 -8.80
CA LEU A 296 17.61 14.48 -9.29
C LEU A 296 17.37 14.03 -10.76
N PRO A 297 18.41 13.98 -11.62
CA PRO A 297 18.26 13.65 -13.06
C PRO A 297 17.50 12.33 -13.34
N PRO A 298 17.69 11.25 -12.56
CA PRO A 298 16.86 10.04 -12.65
C PRO A 298 15.34 10.27 -12.63
N TYR A 299 14.85 11.04 -11.65
CA TYR A 299 13.43 11.32 -11.50
C TYR A 299 12.90 12.14 -12.68
N VAL A 300 13.69 13.09 -13.18
CA VAL A 300 13.31 13.89 -14.35
C VAL A 300 13.17 13.03 -15.60
N GLN A 301 14.15 12.18 -15.90
CA GLN A 301 14.10 11.30 -17.07
C GLN A 301 12.91 10.34 -17.02
N PHE A 302 12.65 9.78 -15.84
CA PHE A 302 11.52 8.89 -15.62
C PHE A 302 10.18 9.60 -15.76
N PHE A 303 10.02 10.76 -15.12
CA PHE A 303 8.81 11.58 -15.22
C PHE A 303 8.56 12.03 -16.67
N ASP A 304 9.62 12.35 -17.42
CA ASP A 304 9.53 12.77 -18.81
C ASP A 304 9.04 11.66 -19.76
N ALA A 305 9.19 10.39 -19.37
CA ALA A 305 8.73 9.25 -20.15
C ALA A 305 7.20 9.11 -20.23
N PHE A 306 6.44 9.69 -19.29
CA PHE A 306 4.98 9.67 -19.32
C PHE A 306 4.41 10.67 -20.32
N THR A 307 3.51 10.23 -21.20
CA THR A 307 2.97 11.05 -22.31
C THR A 307 1.60 11.67 -22.04
N GLN A 308 0.88 11.15 -21.05
CA GLN A 308 -0.44 11.66 -20.65
C GLN A 308 -0.30 12.71 -19.54
N TRP A 309 -1.41 13.06 -18.89
CA TRP A 309 -1.39 13.97 -17.73
C TRP A 309 -0.36 13.50 -16.71
N LYS A 310 0.51 14.40 -16.27
CA LYS A 310 1.51 14.10 -15.26
C LYS A 310 1.79 15.27 -14.34
N LYS A 311 2.05 14.97 -13.07
CA LYS A 311 2.40 15.99 -12.06
C LYS A 311 3.39 15.46 -11.05
N GLN A 312 4.35 16.29 -10.68
CA GLN A 312 5.22 16.02 -9.53
C GLN A 312 4.91 17.01 -8.42
N LEU A 313 4.74 16.47 -7.22
CA LEU A 313 4.44 17.20 -6.00
C LEU A 313 5.51 16.89 -4.94
N GLY A 314 5.80 17.86 -4.10
CA GLY A 314 6.60 17.69 -2.88
C GLY A 314 5.73 17.83 -1.64
N LEU A 315 5.99 17.02 -0.62
CA LEU A 315 5.30 17.09 0.67
C LEU A 315 6.23 17.61 1.76
N ALA A 316 5.96 18.82 2.25
CA ALA A 316 6.79 19.48 3.25
C ALA A 316 6.82 18.72 4.58
N GLY A 317 8.01 18.60 5.18
CA GLY A 317 8.25 17.85 6.42
C GLY A 317 8.07 16.32 6.33
N ALA A 318 7.80 15.78 5.13
CA ALA A 318 7.76 14.35 4.89
C ALA A 318 9.14 13.80 4.53
N GLN A 319 9.38 12.58 5.00
CA GLN A 319 10.53 11.74 4.67
C GLN A 319 10.04 10.38 4.15
N HIS A 320 10.96 9.51 3.78
CA HIS A 320 10.64 8.30 3.03
C HIS A 320 9.54 7.42 3.64
N LEU A 321 9.51 7.21 4.96
CA LEU A 321 8.50 6.40 5.65
C LEU A 321 7.23 7.19 6.02
N THR A 322 7.18 8.49 5.78
CA THR A 322 5.97 9.32 5.97
C THR A 322 4.84 8.89 5.03
N PHE A 323 5.17 8.33 3.86
CA PHE A 323 4.21 7.79 2.88
C PHE A 323 3.65 6.41 3.23
N THR A 324 3.99 5.90 4.41
CA THR A 324 3.48 4.64 4.98
C THR A 324 2.76 4.92 6.29
N ASP A 325 2.22 3.88 6.93
CA ASP A 325 1.60 4.05 8.24
C ASP A 325 2.63 4.32 9.37
N VAL A 326 3.94 4.16 9.13
CA VAL A 326 4.97 4.20 10.19
C VAL A 326 4.93 5.50 11.00
N SER A 327 4.82 6.65 10.34
CA SER A 327 4.72 7.95 11.04
C SER A 327 3.48 7.99 11.96
N MET A 328 2.34 7.55 11.45
CA MET A 328 1.09 7.49 12.22
C MET A 328 1.16 6.49 13.38
N LEU A 329 1.80 5.33 13.18
CA LEU A 329 1.99 4.33 14.23
C LEU A 329 2.89 4.85 15.35
N VAL A 330 3.94 5.61 15.02
CA VAL A 330 4.81 6.27 16.00
C VAL A 330 4.04 7.28 16.84
N ASP A 331 3.20 8.10 16.21
CA ASP A 331 2.36 9.09 16.91
C ASP A 331 1.31 8.44 17.79
N ALA A 332 0.59 7.46 17.26
CA ALA A 332 -0.45 6.74 18.00
C ALA A 332 0.12 5.93 19.19
N ALA A 333 1.38 5.50 19.11
CA ALA A 333 2.08 4.87 20.22
C ALA A 333 2.64 5.86 21.26
N GLY A 334 2.59 7.18 20.99
CA GLY A 334 3.22 8.21 21.84
C GLY A 334 4.74 8.09 21.84
N LEU A 335 5.34 7.67 20.73
CA LEU A 335 6.78 7.41 20.59
C LEU A 335 7.53 8.50 19.81
N ARG A 336 6.84 9.52 19.28
CA ARG A 336 7.44 10.59 18.47
C ARG A 336 8.66 11.23 19.11
N ASP A 337 8.58 11.56 20.41
CA ASP A 337 9.70 12.20 21.14
C ASP A 337 10.79 11.22 21.57
N ARG A 338 10.67 9.93 21.20
CA ARG A 338 11.54 8.83 21.64
C ARG A 338 12.21 8.09 20.49
N VAL A 339 11.90 8.42 19.25
CA VAL A 339 12.62 7.91 18.08
C VAL A 339 13.98 8.63 17.98
N SER A 340 15.00 7.93 17.47
CA SER A 340 16.33 8.54 17.28
C SER A 340 16.31 9.59 16.16
N GLU A 341 17.32 10.46 16.12
CA GLU A 341 17.51 11.40 15.00
C GLU A 341 17.60 10.67 13.65
N ASP A 342 18.31 9.53 13.61
CA ASP A 342 18.39 8.66 12.42
C ASP A 342 17.01 8.14 11.98
N ALA A 343 16.13 7.82 12.93
CA ALA A 343 14.77 7.39 12.63
C ALA A 343 13.90 8.55 12.15
N ILE A 344 14.09 9.75 12.69
CA ILE A 344 13.38 10.96 12.22
C ILE A 344 13.75 11.26 10.76
N ALA A 345 15.00 11.02 10.34
CA ALA A 345 15.42 11.18 8.95
C ALA A 345 14.67 10.23 7.97
N LEU A 346 14.03 9.17 8.46
CA LEU A 346 13.19 8.28 7.66
C LEU A 346 11.70 8.51 7.90
N VAL A 347 11.27 8.69 9.15
CA VAL A 347 9.85 8.80 9.55
C VAL A 347 9.29 10.19 9.25
N GLY A 348 10.13 11.22 9.25
CA GLY A 348 9.75 12.61 9.03
C GLY A 348 9.21 13.28 10.29
N MET A 349 8.97 14.58 10.19
CA MET A 349 8.44 15.42 11.28
C MET A 349 6.96 15.77 11.09
N LEU A 350 6.42 15.55 9.89
CA LEU A 350 5.00 15.73 9.63
C LEU A 350 4.18 14.72 10.46
N ASP A 351 3.16 15.24 11.14
CA ASP A 351 2.19 14.43 11.89
C ASP A 351 1.64 13.31 11.00
N GLY A 352 1.67 12.07 11.50
CA GLY A 352 1.36 10.90 10.69
C GLY A 352 -0.08 10.82 10.24
N ARG A 353 -1.03 11.32 11.05
CA ARG A 353 -2.43 11.43 10.62
C ARG A 353 -2.55 12.43 9.48
N ARG A 354 -1.92 13.59 9.64
CA ARG A 354 -1.91 14.67 8.65
C ARG A 354 -1.29 14.23 7.32
N ALA A 355 -0.14 13.55 7.36
CA ALA A 355 0.51 12.98 6.20
C ALA A 355 -0.42 12.00 5.46
N ARG A 356 -1.01 11.05 6.20
CA ARG A 356 -1.95 10.05 5.67
C ARG A 356 -3.17 10.69 5.01
N ASP A 357 -3.73 11.73 5.62
CA ASP A 357 -4.90 12.45 5.09
C ASP A 357 -4.56 13.26 3.83
N ILE A 358 -3.38 13.90 3.76
CA ILE A 358 -2.89 14.59 2.57
C ILE A 358 -2.69 13.58 1.43
N VAL A 359 -1.89 12.52 1.65
CA VAL A 359 -1.59 11.50 0.64
C VAL A 359 -2.87 10.87 0.12
N ALA A 360 -3.81 10.50 1.01
CA ALA A 360 -5.08 9.90 0.60
C ALA A 360 -5.92 10.86 -0.27
N SER A 361 -5.93 12.16 0.07
CA SER A 361 -6.68 13.17 -0.70
C SER A 361 -6.13 13.35 -2.11
N TYR A 362 -4.80 13.43 -2.25
CA TYR A 362 -4.15 13.60 -3.55
C TYR A 362 -4.23 12.32 -4.40
N VAL A 363 -4.07 11.14 -3.79
CA VAL A 363 -4.30 9.86 -4.48
C VAL A 363 -5.75 9.78 -4.95
N ALA A 364 -6.74 10.07 -4.10
CA ALA A 364 -8.14 10.03 -4.48
C ALA A 364 -8.48 11.03 -5.59
N ALA A 365 -7.98 12.26 -5.51
CA ALA A 365 -8.15 13.27 -6.55
C ALA A 365 -7.56 12.82 -7.90
N PHE A 366 -6.37 12.22 -7.87
CA PHE A 366 -5.76 11.63 -9.06
C PHE A 366 -6.59 10.48 -9.63
N MET A 367 -7.09 9.59 -8.77
CA MET A 367 -7.94 8.47 -9.22
C MET A 367 -9.30 8.94 -9.74
N ASP A 368 -9.86 10.04 -9.23
CA ASP A 368 -11.09 10.65 -9.74
C ASP A 368 -10.87 11.15 -11.18
N MET A 369 -9.72 11.77 -11.45
CA MET A 369 -9.32 12.19 -12.80
C MET A 369 -9.02 10.99 -13.70
N ALA A 370 -8.15 10.08 -13.26
CA ALA A 370 -7.62 8.99 -14.07
C ALA A 370 -8.69 7.93 -14.39
N ILE A 371 -9.50 7.51 -13.40
CA ILE A 371 -10.47 6.43 -13.55
C ILE A 371 -11.87 6.99 -13.82
N LYS A 372 -12.34 7.94 -13.00
CA LYS A 372 -13.72 8.45 -13.08
C LYS A 372 -13.90 9.58 -14.11
N LYS A 373 -12.80 10.05 -14.73
CA LYS A 373 -12.76 11.17 -15.69
C LYS A 373 -13.44 12.44 -15.14
N LYS A 374 -13.27 12.70 -13.85
CA LYS A 374 -13.79 13.87 -13.15
C LYS A 374 -12.72 14.95 -13.01
N ASP A 375 -13.15 16.20 -12.97
CA ASP A 375 -12.26 17.30 -12.61
C ASP A 375 -11.75 17.12 -11.18
N ALA A 376 -10.46 17.40 -10.98
CA ALA A 376 -9.80 17.27 -9.69
C ALA A 376 -9.06 18.58 -9.34
N PRO A 377 -9.76 19.61 -8.84
CA PRO A 377 -9.17 20.94 -8.58
C PRO A 377 -7.93 20.91 -7.67
N LEU A 378 -7.86 19.91 -6.77
CA LEU A 378 -6.72 19.69 -5.89
C LEU A 378 -5.39 19.45 -6.64
N LEU A 379 -5.46 19.03 -7.91
CA LEU A 379 -4.32 18.76 -8.77
C LEU A 379 -3.92 19.93 -9.68
N GLU A 380 -4.65 21.06 -9.60
CA GLU A 380 -4.43 22.21 -10.48
C GLU A 380 -3.55 23.30 -9.86
N GLY A 381 -3.36 23.28 -8.53
CA GLY A 381 -2.49 24.21 -7.85
C GLY A 381 -2.54 24.11 -6.32
N PRO A 382 -1.81 25.00 -5.62
CA PRO A 382 -1.76 25.02 -4.16
C PRO A 382 -3.14 25.16 -3.52
N ASP A 383 -3.39 24.40 -2.45
CA ASP A 383 -4.64 24.41 -1.69
C ASP A 383 -4.38 24.86 -0.24
N VAL A 384 -5.19 25.79 0.26
CA VAL A 384 -5.06 26.32 1.63
C VAL A 384 -5.32 25.28 2.71
N LYS A 385 -6.06 24.21 2.40
CA LYS A 385 -6.25 23.05 3.28
C LYS A 385 -4.95 22.25 3.40
N TYR A 386 -4.06 22.27 2.41
CA TYR A 386 -2.83 21.48 2.36
C TYR A 386 -1.60 22.35 2.02
N PRO A 387 -1.24 23.30 2.90
CA PRO A 387 -0.09 24.19 2.69
C PRO A 387 1.25 23.45 2.60
N GLU A 388 1.31 22.19 3.02
CA GLU A 388 2.49 21.33 2.93
C GLU A 388 2.80 20.88 1.51
N VAL A 389 1.84 20.93 0.58
CA VAL A 389 2.03 20.41 -0.78
C VAL A 389 2.56 21.49 -1.72
N ALA A 390 3.76 21.23 -2.24
CA ALA A 390 4.40 22.05 -3.26
C ALA A 390 4.21 21.44 -4.66
N PHE A 391 3.89 22.28 -5.63
CA PHE A 391 3.78 21.89 -7.04
C PHE A 391 5.13 22.07 -7.71
N VAL A 392 5.78 20.97 -8.09
CA VAL A 392 7.14 20.99 -8.64
C VAL A 392 7.11 21.23 -10.15
N ARG A 393 6.37 20.40 -10.90
CA ARG A 393 6.20 20.50 -12.35
C ARG A 393 4.86 19.95 -12.80
#